data_AF-A0A1D8RF02-F1
#
_entry.id   AF-A0A1D8RF02-F1
#
_cell.length_a   1.000
_cell.length_b   1.000
_cell.length_c   1.000
_cell.angle_alpha   90.00
_cell.angle_beta   90.00
_cell.angle_gamma   90.00
#
_symmetry.space_group_name_H-M   'P 1'
#
loop_
_entity.id
_entity.type
_entity.pdbx_description
1 polymer ?
#
loop_
_entity_poly.entity_id
_entity_poly.type
_entity_poly.pdbx_seq_one_letter_code
_entity_poly.pdbx_strand_id
1 'polypeptide(L)'
;MKVFSFCLKWTFILLLSLSLCVGEESPTSSNTVNPCCYYPCQNRGICVRYGLDRYECDCTRTGYYGENCTIPEFWSRVYHLLKPSPNVVHYILTHFEWLWGIINRTFLRDWLMHKVLTARANLIPSPPTYNSKYDYLNWEAYSNITYYTRILPPVPQDCPTPMGTKGKMMLPDPKLLVEKFMLRRNFRPDPQGTNLMFAFFAQHFTHQFFKTHNRVGLGFTKGLGHGVDAGHIYGDTLERQLDLRLHKDGKLKYQ
;
A
#
# COMPACT_ATOMS: atom_id res chain seq x y z
N MET A 1 68.84 31.58 -16.46
CA MET A 1 67.50 32.22 -16.54
C MET A 1 66.62 31.61 -17.64
N LYS A 2 66.30 30.30 -17.61
CA LYS A 2 65.34 29.69 -18.56
C LYS A 2 64.41 28.63 -17.96
N VAL A 3 64.63 28.17 -16.72
CA VAL A 3 63.82 27.11 -16.09
C VAL A 3 62.64 27.66 -15.30
N PHE A 4 62.77 28.86 -14.70
CA PHE A 4 61.72 29.46 -13.87
C PHE A 4 60.50 30.00 -14.64
N SER A 5 60.65 30.28 -15.94
CA SER A 5 59.56 30.82 -16.78
C SER A 5 58.58 29.73 -17.27
N PHE A 6 59.03 28.46 -17.31
CA PHE A 6 58.21 27.36 -17.82
C PHE A 6 57.20 26.86 -16.79
N CYS A 7 57.60 26.81 -15.51
CA CYS A 7 56.69 26.43 -14.41
C CYS A 7 55.55 27.43 -14.21
N LEU A 8 55.80 28.74 -14.40
CA LEU A 8 54.76 29.77 -14.24
C LEU A 8 53.70 29.75 -15.35
N LYS A 9 54.08 29.32 -16.57
CA LYS A 9 53.14 29.20 -17.69
C LYS A 9 52.25 27.96 -17.57
N TRP A 10 52.76 26.86 -17.01
CA TRP A 10 51.99 25.64 -16.79
C TRP A 10 50.98 25.78 -15.64
N THR A 11 51.32 26.49 -14.57
CA THR A 11 50.36 26.78 -13.49
C THR A 11 49.23 27.69 -13.97
N PHE A 12 49.51 28.66 -14.86
CA PHE A 12 48.48 29.54 -15.42
C PHE A 12 47.52 28.82 -16.38
N ILE A 13 48.01 27.85 -17.17
CA ILE A 13 47.17 27.03 -18.05
C ILE A 13 46.31 26.04 -17.26
N LEU A 14 46.84 25.45 -16.18
CA LEU A 14 46.06 24.58 -15.29
C LEU A 14 44.96 25.37 -14.55
N LEU A 15 45.26 26.60 -14.11
CA LEU A 15 44.30 27.50 -13.47
C LEU A 15 43.25 28.04 -14.45
N LEU A 16 43.58 28.28 -15.72
CA LEU A 16 42.56 28.66 -16.72
C LEU A 16 41.68 27.48 -17.17
N SER A 17 42.18 26.24 -17.09
CA SER A 17 41.37 25.05 -17.41
C SER A 17 40.36 24.66 -16.33
N LEU A 18 40.48 25.21 -15.11
CA LEU A 18 39.54 24.97 -14.01
C LEU A 18 38.36 25.97 -13.98
N SER A 19 38.39 27.05 -14.76
CA SER A 19 37.43 28.17 -14.64
C SER A 19 36.32 28.19 -15.69
N LEU A 20 36.23 27.18 -16.55
CA LEU A 20 35.23 27.10 -17.64
C LEU A 20 34.42 25.80 -17.53
N CYS A 21 33.77 25.62 -16.39
CA CYS A 21 32.52 24.87 -16.28
C CYS A 21 31.51 25.75 -15.53
N VAL A 22 31.24 26.94 -16.07
CA VAL A 22 29.99 27.64 -15.80
C VAL A 22 28.96 26.92 -16.65
N GLY A 23 28.35 25.89 -16.09
CA GLY A 23 27.08 25.41 -16.62
C GLY A 23 26.11 26.59 -16.57
N GLU A 24 25.47 26.90 -17.69
CA GLU A 24 24.32 27.79 -17.72
C GLU A 24 23.30 27.27 -16.69
N GLU A 25 23.23 27.91 -15.54
CA GLU A 25 22.06 27.88 -14.70
C GLU A 25 20.94 28.55 -15.50
N SER A 26 20.22 27.73 -16.27
CA SER A 26 18.86 28.06 -16.68
C SER A 26 18.12 28.57 -15.45
N PRO A 27 17.26 29.60 -15.56
CA PRO A 27 16.64 30.21 -14.40
C PRO A 27 15.88 29.13 -13.64
N THR A 28 16.46 28.66 -12.53
CA THR A 28 15.78 27.77 -11.61
C THR A 28 14.66 28.61 -11.02
N SER A 29 13.46 28.49 -11.60
CA SER A 29 12.27 28.54 -10.77
C SER A 29 12.58 27.64 -9.58
N SER A 30 12.51 28.17 -8.36
CA SER A 30 12.68 27.34 -7.17
C SER A 30 11.58 26.29 -7.19
N ASN A 31 11.85 25.15 -7.82
CA ASN A 31 10.94 24.02 -7.89
C ASN A 31 11.05 23.34 -6.54
N THR A 32 10.39 23.94 -5.55
CA THR A 32 10.19 23.36 -4.23
C THR A 32 9.32 22.12 -4.42
N VAL A 33 9.99 20.99 -4.64
CA VAL A 33 9.34 19.68 -4.76
C VAL A 33 8.63 19.38 -3.44
N ASN A 34 7.41 18.87 -3.53
CA ASN A 34 6.65 18.49 -2.35
C ASN A 34 7.45 17.50 -1.48
N PRO A 35 7.78 17.86 -0.23
CA PRO A 35 8.63 17.03 0.63
C PRO A 35 8.02 15.66 0.94
N CYS A 36 6.69 15.52 0.90
CA CYS A 36 6.03 14.22 1.11
C CYS A 36 6.23 13.25 -0.08
N CYS A 37 6.72 13.71 -1.24
CA CYS A 37 7.08 12.84 -2.37
C CYS A 37 8.26 11.90 -2.06
N TYR A 38 9.06 12.22 -1.04
CA TYR A 38 10.17 11.37 -0.59
C TYR A 38 9.72 10.26 0.36
N TYR A 39 8.44 10.24 0.75
CA TYR A 39 7.89 9.35 1.77
C TYR A 39 8.73 9.35 3.07
N PRO A 40 9.00 10.53 3.67
CA PRO A 40 9.96 10.67 4.75
C PRO A 40 9.51 9.96 6.04
N CYS A 41 8.22 10.05 6.38
CA CYS A 41 7.66 9.49 7.61
C CYS A 41 7.59 7.95 7.57
N GLN A 42 8.32 7.31 8.48
CA GLN A 42 8.39 5.85 8.61
C GLN A 42 7.36 5.34 9.64
N ASN A 43 7.25 4.00 9.76
CA ASN A 43 6.50 3.34 10.83
C ASN A 43 5.04 3.80 11.00
N ARG A 44 4.37 4.13 9.89
CA ARG A 44 2.98 4.66 9.83
C ARG A 44 2.83 6.11 10.30
N GLY A 45 3.92 6.87 10.40
CA GLY A 45 3.85 8.31 10.59
C GLY A 45 3.15 8.99 9.40
N ILE A 46 2.40 10.06 9.68
CA ILE A 46 1.63 10.79 8.67
C ILE A 46 2.42 12.03 8.25
N CYS A 47 2.69 12.17 6.95
CA CYS A 47 3.37 13.35 6.41
C CYS A 47 2.38 14.50 6.26
N VAL A 48 2.63 15.60 6.96
CA VAL A 48 1.87 16.84 6.87
C VAL A 48 2.77 17.90 6.27
N ARG A 49 2.36 18.48 5.15
CA ARG A 49 3.07 19.60 4.53
C ARG A 49 2.81 20.89 5.31
N TYR A 50 3.87 21.65 5.60
CA TYR A 50 3.76 22.96 6.23
C TYR A 50 4.59 23.99 5.46
N GLY A 51 4.03 25.18 5.22
CA GLY A 51 4.69 26.21 4.40
C GLY A 51 4.90 25.75 2.95
N LEU A 52 5.91 26.33 2.29
CA LEU A 52 6.16 26.10 0.86
C LEU A 52 6.96 24.81 0.60
N ASP A 53 7.93 24.51 1.47
CA ASP A 53 8.99 23.51 1.26
C ASP A 53 9.23 22.58 2.47
N ARG A 54 8.47 22.73 3.56
CA ARG A 54 8.67 21.95 4.80
C ARG A 54 7.60 20.89 5.00
N TYR A 55 7.93 19.90 5.81
CA TYR A 55 7.03 18.86 6.26
C TYR A 55 7.23 18.58 7.74
N GLU A 56 6.23 17.97 8.35
CA GLU A 56 6.29 17.41 9.69
C GLU A 56 5.66 16.02 9.66
N CYS A 57 6.23 15.09 10.42
CA CYS A 57 5.67 13.75 10.58
C CYS A 57 4.89 13.66 11.89
N ASP A 58 3.59 13.39 11.81
CA ASP A 58 2.83 13.00 12.99
C ASP A 58 3.14 11.55 13.35
N CYS A 59 3.92 11.37 14.42
CA CYS A 59 4.32 10.06 14.96
C CYS A 59 3.37 9.54 16.05
N THR A 60 2.20 10.14 16.24
CA THR A 60 1.27 9.79 17.32
C THR A 60 0.90 8.31 17.31
N ARG A 61 1.15 7.63 18.44
CA ARG A 61 0.87 6.19 18.65
C ARG A 61 1.53 5.25 17.62
N THR A 62 2.59 5.69 16.96
CA THR A 62 3.44 4.80 16.15
C THR A 62 4.38 3.96 17.02
N GLY A 63 4.67 4.41 18.25
CA GLY A 63 5.72 3.84 19.12
C GLY A 63 7.14 4.31 18.73
N TYR A 64 7.22 5.37 17.92
CA TYR A 64 8.44 5.98 17.43
C TYR A 64 8.37 7.50 17.58
N TYR A 65 9.53 8.14 17.63
CA TYR A 65 9.69 9.60 17.65
C TYR A 65 10.84 10.06 16.74
N GLY A 66 11.10 11.37 16.72
CA GLY A 66 12.06 12.04 15.85
C GLY A 66 11.41 12.56 14.57
N GLU A 67 12.16 13.33 13.78
CA GLU A 67 11.64 14.04 12.59
C GLU A 67 10.92 13.11 11.59
N ASN A 68 11.39 11.88 11.44
CA ASN A 68 10.87 10.89 10.47
C ASN A 68 10.22 9.66 11.12
N CYS A 69 9.89 9.71 12.41
CA CYS A 69 9.35 8.57 13.17
C CYS A 69 10.23 7.31 13.10
N THR A 70 11.55 7.47 13.19
CA THR A 70 12.53 6.38 13.06
C THR A 70 13.14 5.92 14.38
N ILE A 71 13.04 6.74 15.43
CA ILE A 71 13.66 6.44 16.73
C ILE A 71 12.65 5.67 17.59
N PRO A 72 12.88 4.38 17.91
CA PRO A 72 11.92 3.58 18.64
C PRO A 72 11.90 3.93 20.13
N GLU A 73 10.70 3.95 20.71
CA GLU A 73 10.52 3.88 22.16
C GLU A 73 11.07 2.56 22.73
N PHE A 74 11.24 2.50 24.05
CA PHE A 74 11.78 1.33 24.73
C PHE A 74 11.01 0.04 24.40
N TRP A 75 9.68 0.06 24.53
CA TRP A 75 8.85 -1.13 24.26
C TRP A 75 8.81 -1.52 22.79
N SER A 76 8.82 -0.54 21.87
CA SER A 76 8.95 -0.80 20.44
C SER A 76 10.27 -1.51 20.14
N ARG A 77 11.38 -1.06 20.74
CA ARG A 77 12.69 -1.68 20.58
C ARG A 77 12.69 -3.14 21.06
N VAL A 78 12.13 -3.41 22.24
CA VAL A 78 12.01 -4.77 22.79
C VAL A 78 11.13 -5.65 21.89
N TYR A 79 9.97 -5.14 21.46
CA TYR A 79 9.07 -5.86 20.57
C TYR A 79 9.76 -6.23 19.24
N HIS A 80 10.48 -5.29 18.63
CA HIS A 80 11.19 -5.55 17.37
C HIS A 80 12.34 -6.53 17.51
N LEU A 81 13.01 -6.55 18.66
CA LEU A 81 14.07 -7.53 18.96
C LEU A 81 13.51 -8.96 19.08
N LEU A 82 12.32 -9.10 19.70
CA LEU A 82 11.70 -10.40 19.95
C LEU A 82 10.80 -10.90 18.82
N LYS A 83 10.34 -10.00 17.93
CA LYS A 83 9.42 -10.35 16.85
C LYS A 83 10.11 -11.24 15.81
N PRO A 84 9.68 -12.51 15.64
CA PRO A 84 10.23 -13.36 14.60
C PRO A 84 9.87 -12.84 13.20
N SER A 85 10.71 -13.17 12.22
CA SER A 85 10.43 -12.83 10.83
C SER A 85 9.19 -13.58 10.31
N PRO A 86 8.45 -13.03 9.33
CA PRO A 86 7.29 -13.71 8.75
C PRO A 86 7.61 -15.11 8.23
N ASN A 87 8.82 -15.33 7.72
CA ASN A 87 9.27 -16.63 7.22
C ASN A 87 9.45 -17.64 8.36
N VAL A 88 10.00 -17.22 9.50
CA VAL A 88 10.14 -18.08 10.68
C VAL A 88 8.77 -18.44 11.24
N VAL A 89 7.84 -17.47 11.32
CA VAL A 89 6.46 -17.74 11.73
C VAL A 89 5.79 -18.73 10.78
N HIS A 90 5.93 -18.54 9.47
CA HIS A 90 5.38 -19.45 8.47
C HIS A 90 5.98 -20.86 8.61
N TYR A 91 7.29 -20.97 8.80
CA TYR A 91 7.98 -22.24 9.00
C TYR A 91 7.42 -23.00 10.23
N ILE A 92 7.28 -22.31 11.37
CA ILE A 92 6.72 -22.90 12.58
C ILE A 92 5.28 -23.38 12.35
N LEU A 93 4.47 -22.61 11.62
CA LEU A 93 3.07 -22.96 11.30
C LEU A 93 2.94 -24.17 10.37
N THR A 94 3.95 -24.50 9.56
CA THR A 94 3.85 -25.54 8.52
C THR A 94 4.65 -26.83 8.78
N HIS A 95 5.63 -26.83 9.69
CA HIS A 95 6.55 -27.98 9.83
C HIS A 95 6.27 -28.91 11.03
N PHE A 96 5.69 -28.40 12.13
CA PHE A 96 5.56 -29.15 13.39
C PHE A 96 4.17 -29.78 13.58
N GLU A 97 3.74 -30.65 12.67
CA GLU A 97 2.37 -31.21 12.67
C GLU A 97 1.97 -31.90 13.98
N TRP A 98 2.87 -32.69 14.57
CA TRP A 98 2.59 -33.39 15.84
C TRP A 98 2.28 -32.42 16.99
N LEU A 99 3.03 -31.32 17.07
CA LEU A 99 2.86 -30.27 18.07
C LEU A 99 1.54 -29.53 17.84
N TRP A 100 1.23 -29.20 16.59
CA TRP A 100 -0.05 -28.59 16.23
C TRP A 100 -1.22 -29.51 16.51
N GLY A 101 -1.07 -30.83 16.35
CA GLY A 101 -2.07 -31.83 16.73
C GLY A 101 -2.43 -31.79 18.22
N ILE A 102 -1.45 -31.52 19.09
CA ILE A 102 -1.67 -31.32 20.53
C ILE A 102 -2.34 -29.96 20.78
N ILE A 103 -1.76 -28.88 20.24
CA ILE A 103 -2.25 -27.51 20.43
C ILE A 103 -3.71 -27.37 19.99
N ASN A 104 -4.08 -27.92 18.83
CA ASN A 104 -5.41 -27.81 18.24
C ASN A 104 -6.53 -28.48 19.08
N ARG A 105 -6.17 -29.36 20.02
CA ARG A 105 -7.12 -30.03 20.93
C ARG A 105 -7.26 -29.32 22.27
N THR A 106 -6.49 -28.25 22.50
CA THR A 106 -6.45 -27.52 23.77
C THR A 106 -6.96 -26.09 23.60
N PHE A 107 -7.16 -25.37 24.71
CA PHE A 107 -7.52 -23.95 24.72
C PHE A 107 -6.48 -23.04 24.04
N LEU A 108 -5.23 -23.53 23.89
CA LEU A 108 -4.16 -22.79 23.21
C LEU A 108 -4.53 -22.47 21.76
N ARG A 109 -5.34 -23.32 21.09
CA ARG A 109 -5.86 -23.04 19.75
C ARG A 109 -6.60 -21.71 19.71
N ASP A 110 -7.56 -21.52 20.62
CA ASP A 110 -8.42 -20.34 20.62
C ASP A 110 -7.65 -19.11 21.10
N TRP A 111 -6.73 -19.27 22.06
CA TRP A 111 -5.82 -18.20 22.47
C TRP A 111 -4.91 -17.74 21.32
N LEU A 112 -4.30 -18.68 20.59
CA LEU A 112 -3.47 -18.37 19.41
C LEU A 112 -4.31 -17.71 18.31
N MET A 113 -5.50 -18.23 18.03
CA MET A 113 -6.39 -17.65 17.03
C MET A 113 -6.79 -16.21 17.39
N HIS A 114 -7.09 -15.94 18.67
CA HIS A 114 -7.34 -14.58 19.15
C HIS A 114 -6.12 -13.66 18.94
N LYS A 115 -4.90 -14.15 19.20
CA LYS A 115 -3.67 -13.39 18.92
C LYS A 115 -3.45 -13.14 17.43
N VAL A 116 -3.77 -14.10 16.56
CA VAL A 116 -3.71 -13.92 15.10
C VAL A 116 -4.71 -12.86 14.66
N LEU A 117 -5.96 -12.94 15.12
CA LEU A 117 -7.01 -11.98 14.78
C LEU A 117 -6.63 -10.55 15.20
N THR A 118 -6.24 -10.36 16.46
CA THR A 118 -5.84 -9.05 16.98
C THR A 118 -4.61 -8.49 16.26
N ALA A 119 -3.57 -9.30 16.05
CA ALA A 119 -2.35 -8.86 15.37
C ALA A 119 -2.58 -8.46 13.90
N ARG A 120 -3.53 -9.11 13.21
CA ARG A 120 -3.88 -8.78 11.81
C ARG A 120 -4.85 -7.61 11.71
N ALA A 121 -5.87 -7.56 12.56
CA ALA A 121 -6.86 -6.49 12.58
C ALA A 121 -6.22 -5.12 12.88
N ASN A 122 -5.26 -5.07 13.82
CA ASN A 122 -4.55 -3.83 14.18
C ASN A 122 -3.66 -3.24 13.06
N LEU A 123 -3.54 -3.92 11.90
CA LEU A 123 -2.87 -3.37 10.73
C LEU A 123 -3.81 -2.52 9.86
N ILE A 124 -5.12 -2.69 10.00
CA ILE A 124 -6.15 -2.02 9.20
C ILE A 124 -6.73 -0.87 10.02
N PRO A 125 -6.66 0.38 9.53
CA PRO A 125 -7.25 1.49 10.25
C PRO A 125 -8.78 1.38 10.23
N SER A 126 -9.39 1.56 11.41
CA SER A 126 -10.84 1.64 11.59
C SER A 126 -11.12 2.76 12.58
N PRO A 127 -11.81 3.85 12.19
CA PRO A 127 -12.52 4.09 10.93
C PRO A 127 -11.61 4.22 9.67
N PRO A 128 -12.18 4.11 8.44
CA PRO A 128 -11.42 4.27 7.20
C PRO A 128 -10.79 5.66 7.09
N THR A 129 -9.61 5.74 6.46
CA THR A 129 -8.77 6.97 6.45
C THR A 129 -8.81 7.72 5.12
N TYR A 130 -8.19 7.16 4.09
CA TYR A 130 -7.98 7.82 2.80
C TYR A 130 -8.86 7.18 1.71
N ASN A 131 -8.98 7.84 0.57
CA ASN A 131 -9.57 7.25 -0.64
C ASN A 131 -8.77 7.67 -1.88
N SER A 132 -9.31 7.43 -3.08
CA SER A 132 -8.62 7.79 -4.33
C SER A 132 -8.49 9.30 -4.57
N LYS A 133 -9.33 10.12 -3.92
CA LYS A 133 -9.39 11.57 -4.10
C LYS A 133 -8.71 12.34 -2.96
N TYR A 134 -8.88 11.88 -1.72
CA TYR A 134 -8.37 12.54 -0.53
C TYR A 134 -7.26 11.74 0.13
N ASP A 135 -6.14 12.41 0.36
CA ASP A 135 -4.89 11.93 0.99
C ASP A 135 -4.77 12.33 2.47
N TYR A 136 -5.77 13.02 3.01
CA TYR A 136 -5.90 13.39 4.42
C TYR A 136 -7.26 12.97 4.99
N LEU A 137 -7.35 12.87 6.31
CA LEU A 137 -8.59 12.54 7.01
C LEU A 137 -9.62 13.66 6.82
N ASN A 138 -10.80 13.32 6.33
CA ASN A 138 -11.91 14.26 6.21
C ASN A 138 -13.26 13.54 6.28
N TRP A 139 -14.32 14.33 6.48
CA TRP A 139 -15.66 13.79 6.64
C TRP A 139 -16.22 13.13 5.38
N GLU A 140 -15.85 13.61 4.19
CA GLU A 140 -16.29 13.02 2.92
C GLU A 140 -15.71 11.61 2.73
N ALA A 141 -14.41 11.43 3.00
CA ALA A 141 -13.74 10.14 2.93
C ALA A 141 -14.30 9.13 3.94
N TYR A 142 -14.78 9.61 5.10
CA TYR A 142 -15.42 8.79 6.11
C TYR A 142 -16.88 8.44 5.76
N SER A 143 -17.69 9.43 5.37
CA SER A 143 -19.14 9.27 5.20
C SER A 143 -19.53 8.71 3.84
N ASN A 144 -18.76 8.99 2.78
CA ASN A 144 -19.09 8.55 1.44
C ASN A 144 -18.62 7.11 1.19
N ILE A 145 -19.51 6.17 1.48
CA ILE A 145 -19.33 4.73 1.28
C ILE A 145 -19.31 4.31 -0.20
N THR A 146 -19.41 5.23 -1.17
CA THR A 146 -19.20 4.85 -2.58
C THR A 146 -17.72 4.70 -2.93
N TYR A 147 -16.81 5.24 -2.12
CA TYR A 147 -15.36 5.12 -2.34
C TYR A 147 -14.79 3.82 -1.76
N TYR A 148 -13.78 3.28 -2.44
CA TYR A 148 -12.84 2.37 -1.79
C TYR A 148 -11.90 3.16 -0.87
N THR A 149 -11.70 2.66 0.35
CA THR A 149 -10.69 3.21 1.26
C THR A 149 -9.28 2.75 0.86
N ARG A 150 -8.27 3.52 1.26
CA ARG A 150 -6.85 3.20 1.07
C ARG A 150 -6.11 3.31 2.39
N ILE A 151 -5.22 2.36 2.64
CA ILE A 151 -4.34 2.37 3.83
C ILE A 151 -3.25 3.43 3.68
N LEU A 152 -2.71 3.59 2.47
CA LEU A 152 -1.70 4.60 2.14
C LEU A 152 -2.32 5.68 1.24
N PRO A 153 -1.92 6.95 1.41
CA PRO A 153 -2.39 8.03 0.54
C PRO A 153 -1.95 7.81 -0.92
N PRO A 154 -2.66 8.40 -1.90
CA PRO A 154 -2.15 8.48 -3.28
C PRO A 154 -0.80 9.20 -3.33
N VAL A 155 -0.03 8.92 -4.38
CA VAL A 155 1.16 9.74 -4.69
C VAL A 155 0.68 11.17 -4.96
N PRO A 156 1.26 12.20 -4.31
CA PRO A 156 0.91 13.59 -4.61
C PRO A 156 1.07 13.92 -6.09
N GLN A 157 0.15 14.72 -6.63
CA GLN A 157 0.15 15.05 -8.07
C GLN A 157 1.31 15.98 -8.46
N ASP A 158 1.89 16.68 -7.50
CA ASP A 158 3.03 17.59 -7.65
C ASP A 158 4.39 16.90 -7.46
N CYS A 159 4.43 15.57 -7.49
CA CYS A 159 5.68 14.80 -7.46
C CYS A 159 6.38 14.76 -8.83
N PRO A 160 7.72 14.72 -8.87
CA PRO A 160 8.48 14.73 -10.12
C PRO A 160 8.31 13.45 -10.92
N THR A 161 8.10 12.30 -10.26
CA THR A 161 7.89 11.01 -10.93
C THR A 161 6.55 10.39 -10.50
N PRO A 162 5.96 9.48 -11.30
CA PRO A 162 4.71 8.80 -10.94
C PRO A 162 4.76 7.99 -9.64
N MET A 163 5.96 7.73 -9.10
CA MET A 163 6.18 6.96 -7.87
C MET A 163 6.86 7.81 -6.78
N GLY A 164 6.65 9.12 -6.79
CA GLY A 164 7.28 10.06 -5.87
C GLY A 164 8.54 10.67 -6.48
N THR A 165 9.73 10.32 -5.97
CA THR A 165 11.01 10.89 -6.43
C THR A 165 11.94 9.91 -7.13
N LYS A 166 11.62 8.61 -7.11
CA LYS A 166 12.45 7.55 -7.67
C LYS A 166 11.83 6.94 -8.92
N GLY A 167 12.70 6.54 -9.85
CA GLY A 167 12.31 5.87 -11.09
C GLY A 167 12.33 6.81 -12.29
N LYS A 168 11.77 6.34 -13.40
CA LYS A 168 11.68 7.11 -14.65
C LYS A 168 10.42 7.98 -14.64
N MET A 169 10.43 9.06 -15.42
CA MET A 169 9.27 9.95 -15.59
C MET A 169 8.04 9.26 -16.16
N MET A 170 8.24 8.24 -17.00
CA MET A 170 7.17 7.43 -17.56
C MET A 170 7.26 6.00 -17.01
N LEU A 171 6.13 5.49 -16.53
CA LEU A 171 6.01 4.09 -16.15
C LEU A 171 6.15 3.19 -17.39
N PRO A 172 6.64 1.95 -17.22
CA PRO A 172 6.65 0.99 -18.31
C PRO A 172 5.23 0.73 -18.83
N ASP A 173 5.11 0.51 -20.14
CA ASP A 173 3.84 0.15 -20.77
C ASP A 173 3.24 -1.10 -20.11
N PRO A 174 1.98 -1.05 -19.60
CA PRO A 174 1.32 -2.19 -18.98
C PRO A 174 1.25 -3.41 -19.90
N LYS A 175 1.07 -3.22 -21.22
CA LYS A 175 1.01 -4.33 -22.17
C LYS A 175 2.34 -5.07 -22.23
N LEU A 176 3.45 -4.33 -22.34
CA LEU A 176 4.80 -4.90 -22.30
C LEU A 176 5.07 -5.69 -21.00
N LEU A 177 4.63 -5.18 -19.84
CA LEU A 177 4.79 -5.87 -18.55
C LEU A 177 4.03 -7.20 -18.54
N VAL A 178 2.79 -7.21 -19.03
CA VAL A 178 1.96 -8.41 -19.11
C VAL A 178 2.59 -9.44 -20.05
N GLU A 179 2.98 -9.04 -21.26
CA GLU A 179 3.57 -9.93 -22.26
C GLU A 179 4.89 -10.54 -21.80
N LYS A 180 5.74 -9.75 -21.12
CA LYS A 180 7.05 -10.23 -20.66
C LYS A 180 6.99 -11.08 -19.40
N PHE A 181 6.16 -10.71 -18.42
CA PHE A 181 6.25 -11.28 -17.06
C PHE A 181 5.02 -12.04 -16.59
N MET A 182 3.81 -11.72 -17.09
CA MET A 182 2.56 -12.27 -16.56
C MET A 182 1.92 -13.31 -17.49
N LEU A 183 2.22 -13.29 -18.79
CA LEU A 183 1.64 -14.20 -19.76
C LEU A 183 2.11 -15.65 -19.49
N ARG A 184 1.14 -16.52 -19.21
CA ARG A 184 1.37 -17.95 -18.94
C ARG A 184 1.88 -18.64 -20.21
N ARG A 185 3.13 -19.12 -20.17
CA ARG A 185 3.70 -19.96 -21.25
C ARG A 185 3.33 -21.43 -21.09
N ASN A 186 3.56 -21.96 -19.90
CA ASN A 186 3.20 -23.33 -19.51
C ASN A 186 2.31 -23.27 -18.28
N PHE A 187 1.35 -24.19 -18.20
CA PHE A 187 0.55 -24.33 -16.99
C PHE A 187 1.44 -24.78 -15.82
N ARG A 188 1.41 -24.02 -14.74
CA ARG A 188 2.07 -24.35 -13.47
C ARG A 188 0.96 -24.63 -12.45
N PRO A 189 0.69 -25.89 -12.08
CA PRO A 189 -0.28 -26.19 -11.05
C PRO A 189 0.18 -25.60 -9.71
N ASP A 190 -0.78 -25.26 -8.86
CA ASP A 190 -0.48 -24.83 -7.49
C ASP A 190 0.08 -26.01 -6.67
N PRO A 191 1.27 -25.89 -6.07
CA PRO A 191 1.87 -26.96 -5.28
C PRO A 191 1.06 -27.33 -4.03
N GLN A 192 0.15 -26.46 -3.56
CA GLN A 192 -0.74 -26.77 -2.42
C GLN A 192 -1.95 -27.63 -2.82
N GLY A 193 -2.13 -27.94 -4.11
CA GLY A 193 -3.22 -28.78 -4.60
C GLY A 193 -4.56 -28.04 -4.72
N THR A 194 -4.56 -26.70 -4.83
CA THR A 194 -5.78 -25.91 -5.00
C THR A 194 -6.53 -26.32 -6.27
N ASN A 195 -7.84 -26.58 -6.15
CA ASN A 195 -8.70 -27.02 -7.24
C ASN A 195 -9.59 -25.89 -7.78
N LEU A 196 -10.37 -26.18 -8.83
CA LEU A 196 -11.29 -25.21 -9.43
C LEU A 196 -12.47 -24.84 -8.54
N MET A 197 -12.91 -25.72 -7.63
CA MET A 197 -13.96 -25.39 -6.67
C MET A 197 -13.52 -24.22 -5.78
N PHE A 198 -12.26 -24.23 -5.31
CA PHE A 198 -11.70 -23.11 -4.57
C PHE A 198 -11.62 -21.84 -5.43
N ALA A 199 -11.20 -21.95 -6.69
CA ALA A 199 -11.11 -20.79 -7.58
C ALA A 199 -12.48 -20.13 -7.83
N PHE A 200 -13.52 -20.93 -8.09
CA PHE A 200 -14.88 -20.42 -8.27
C PHE A 200 -15.48 -19.91 -6.97
N PHE A 201 -15.20 -20.56 -5.83
CA PHE A 201 -15.60 -20.05 -4.53
C PHE A 201 -14.98 -18.68 -4.26
N ALA A 202 -13.67 -18.52 -4.47
CA ALA A 202 -12.98 -17.25 -4.32
C ALA A 202 -13.60 -16.19 -5.23
N GLN A 203 -13.83 -16.50 -6.51
CA GLN A 203 -14.49 -15.59 -7.44
C GLN A 203 -15.89 -15.20 -6.94
N HIS A 204 -16.76 -16.15 -6.64
CA HIS A 204 -18.13 -15.89 -6.19
C HIS A 204 -18.15 -15.05 -4.91
N PHE A 205 -17.35 -15.44 -3.91
CA PHE A 205 -17.26 -14.79 -2.62
C PHE A 205 -16.73 -13.36 -2.72
N THR A 206 -15.65 -13.11 -3.47
CA THR A 206 -15.05 -11.76 -3.52
C THR A 206 -15.88 -10.78 -4.35
N HIS A 207 -16.63 -11.27 -5.35
CA HIS A 207 -17.47 -10.42 -6.19
C HIS A 207 -18.70 -9.85 -5.44
N GLN A 208 -18.92 -10.20 -4.17
CA GLN A 208 -19.92 -9.53 -3.35
C GLN A 208 -19.48 -8.12 -2.92
N PHE A 209 -18.20 -7.92 -2.61
CA PHE A 209 -17.63 -6.64 -2.15
C PHE A 209 -16.69 -5.96 -3.16
N PHE A 210 -16.18 -6.68 -4.17
CA PHE A 210 -15.45 -6.08 -5.29
C PHE A 210 -16.36 -5.87 -6.51
N LYS A 211 -17.02 -4.70 -6.54
CA LYS A 211 -17.95 -4.28 -7.59
C LYS A 211 -17.62 -2.86 -8.08
N THR A 212 -16.53 -2.70 -8.81
CA THR A 212 -16.06 -1.38 -9.28
C THR A 212 -17.13 -0.66 -10.11
N HIS A 213 -17.37 0.62 -9.80
CA HIS A 213 -18.32 1.47 -10.52
C HIS A 213 -17.66 2.17 -11.71
N ASN A 214 -17.39 1.41 -12.79
CA ASN A 214 -16.64 1.88 -13.96
C ASN A 214 -17.16 3.18 -14.60
N ARG A 215 -18.48 3.47 -14.52
CA ARG A 215 -19.05 4.72 -15.06
C ARG A 215 -18.67 5.98 -14.27
N VAL A 216 -18.30 5.83 -13.00
CA VAL A 216 -17.95 6.94 -12.10
C VAL A 216 -16.43 7.03 -11.97
N GLY A 217 -15.78 5.88 -11.77
CA GLY A 217 -14.33 5.79 -11.74
C GLY A 217 -13.84 4.51 -11.08
N LEU A 218 -12.54 4.25 -11.21
CA LEU A 218 -11.90 3.04 -10.68
C LEU A 218 -11.81 3.01 -9.14
N GLY A 219 -11.92 4.18 -8.48
CA GLY A 219 -11.89 4.31 -7.03
C GLY A 219 -13.24 4.08 -6.33
N PHE A 220 -14.29 3.75 -7.09
CA PHE A 220 -15.67 3.67 -6.59
C PHE A 220 -16.23 2.24 -6.62
N THR A 221 -17.13 1.92 -5.70
CA THR A 221 -17.81 0.63 -5.58
C THR A 221 -19.33 0.77 -5.68
N LYS A 222 -19.99 -0.27 -6.21
CA LYS A 222 -21.44 -0.49 -6.12
C LYS A 222 -21.84 -1.29 -4.87
N GLY A 223 -20.92 -2.05 -4.30
CA GLY A 223 -21.17 -2.86 -3.10
C GLY A 223 -21.06 -2.01 -1.84
N LEU A 224 -22.14 -1.29 -1.51
CA LEU A 224 -22.17 -0.33 -0.39
C LEU A 224 -22.09 -0.98 1.00
N GLY A 225 -22.27 -2.30 1.10
CA GLY A 225 -22.09 -3.05 2.34
C GLY A 225 -20.62 -3.23 2.77
N HIS A 226 -19.65 -3.02 1.87
CA HIS A 226 -18.19 -3.11 2.14
C HIS A 226 -17.73 -4.40 2.84
N GLY A 227 -18.42 -5.52 2.63
CA GLY A 227 -18.12 -6.75 3.35
C GLY A 227 -18.97 -7.93 2.92
N VAL A 228 -19.17 -8.84 3.86
CA VAL A 228 -19.93 -10.09 3.63
C VAL A 228 -21.40 -9.83 3.94
N ASP A 229 -22.10 -9.21 2.99
CA ASP A 229 -23.53 -8.90 3.04
C ASP A 229 -24.38 -9.86 2.19
N ALA A 230 -23.74 -10.76 1.45
CA ALA A 230 -24.36 -11.63 0.46
C ALA A 230 -25.14 -10.90 -0.66
N GLY A 231 -24.76 -9.67 -1.01
CA GLY A 231 -25.40 -8.88 -2.08
C GLY A 231 -25.26 -9.50 -3.49
N HIS A 232 -24.25 -10.36 -3.70
CA HIS A 232 -24.14 -11.22 -4.88
C HIS A 232 -25.26 -12.28 -5.02
N ILE A 233 -25.94 -12.62 -3.93
CA ILE A 233 -27.09 -13.54 -3.89
C ILE A 233 -28.40 -12.75 -3.81
N TYR A 234 -28.48 -11.80 -2.88
CA TYR A 234 -29.71 -11.09 -2.55
C TYR A 234 -29.92 -9.77 -3.32
N GLY A 235 -28.91 -9.28 -4.05
CA GLY A 235 -28.92 -7.98 -4.70
C GLY A 235 -28.36 -6.86 -3.82
N ASP A 236 -27.77 -5.85 -4.46
CA ASP A 236 -27.17 -4.68 -3.77
C ASP A 236 -28.18 -3.56 -3.49
N THR A 237 -29.40 -3.68 -4.04
CA THR A 237 -30.50 -2.72 -3.86
C THR A 237 -31.74 -3.44 -3.38
N LEU A 238 -32.56 -2.74 -2.60
CA LEU A 238 -33.81 -3.30 -2.09
C LEU A 238 -34.76 -3.69 -3.22
N GLU A 239 -34.84 -2.89 -4.29
CA GLU A 239 -35.63 -3.19 -5.49
C GLU A 239 -35.25 -4.55 -6.08
N ARG A 240 -33.95 -4.78 -6.33
CA ARG A 240 -33.47 -6.05 -6.85
C ARG A 240 -33.71 -7.21 -5.87
N GLN A 241 -33.58 -6.96 -4.58
CA GLN A 241 -33.86 -7.96 -3.56
C GLN A 241 -35.33 -8.39 -3.56
N LEU A 242 -36.26 -7.44 -3.69
CA LEU A 242 -37.68 -7.74 -3.78
C LEU A 242 -37.99 -8.51 -5.07
N ASP A 243 -37.41 -8.12 -6.21
CA ASP A 243 -37.60 -8.82 -7.48
C ASP A 243 -37.15 -10.28 -7.44
N LEU A 244 -36.11 -10.60 -6.66
CA LEU A 244 -35.59 -11.97 -6.52
C LEU A 244 -36.39 -12.83 -5.54
N ARG A 245 -37.21 -12.22 -4.67
CA ARG A 245 -37.95 -12.92 -3.61
C ARG A 245 -39.24 -13.54 -4.13
N LEU A 246 -39.60 -14.70 -3.58
CA LEU A 246 -40.89 -15.35 -3.84
C LEU A 246 -42.05 -14.69 -3.07
N HIS A 247 -41.72 -13.90 -2.04
CA HIS A 247 -42.68 -13.31 -1.08
C HIS A 247 -43.53 -14.33 -0.32
N LYS A 248 -43.06 -15.58 -0.25
CA LYS A 248 -43.68 -16.67 0.51
C LYS A 248 -42.60 -17.43 1.29
N ASP A 249 -42.87 -17.72 2.57
CA ASP A 249 -41.98 -18.45 3.49
C ASP A 249 -40.54 -17.90 3.60
N GLY A 250 -40.31 -16.63 3.26
CA GLY A 250 -38.96 -16.04 3.20
C GLY A 250 -38.06 -16.56 2.07
N LYS A 251 -38.61 -17.26 1.07
CA LYS A 251 -37.86 -17.89 -0.03
C LYS A 251 -37.49 -16.93 -1.16
N LEU A 252 -36.47 -17.31 -1.93
CA LEU A 252 -36.17 -16.74 -3.25
C LEU A 252 -36.96 -17.46 -4.34
N LYS A 253 -37.14 -16.80 -5.49
CA LYS A 253 -37.69 -17.42 -6.70
C LYS A 253 -36.72 -18.52 -7.21
N TYR A 254 -37.28 -19.58 -7.77
CA TYR A 254 -36.55 -20.71 -8.37
C TYR A 254 -37.35 -21.27 -9.55
N GLN A 255 -36.70 -22.03 -10.43
CA GLN A 255 -37.29 -22.73 -11.58
C GLN A 255 -36.72 -24.15 -11.69
#